data_AF-A0A4S8LKX5-F1
#
_entry.id   AF-A0A4S8LKX5-F1
#
_cell.length_a   1.000
_cell.length_b   1.000
_cell.length_c   1.000
_cell.angle_alpha   90.00
_cell.angle_beta   90.00
_cell.angle_gamma   90.00
#
_symmetry.space_group_name_H-M   'P 1'
#
loop_
_entity.id
_entity.type
_entity.pdbx_description
1 polymer ?
#
loop_
_entity_poly.entity_id
_entity_poly.type
_entity_poly.pdbx_seq_one_letter_code
_entity_poly.pdbx_strand_id
1 'polypeptide(L)'
;WNQGHFWATSLFDLGLTIRLGHIPGGPPCFYSQKSRGHFIVIHTNGIHTLNVEFCACGLSLEPRNQLLHIQWYPASPLDPQTAVTFACLRQFQHFNCLGKIPAFEYYRGLETMTKSRLRKNPPDRYKAFLRCIFQWRHLKMCKRGARGHAASGITGMALGELAIDCPACPQFGKNLPMTCMNAPPHLAHVCFLYTLFLALDANFRLRNRMVSNHYKSLTLGDGWAYLVPCAEYEDHILKYVGQDEMSSCSGFAAMFLANLKNVKGLRVSGVGGCICARHRVWQGNGIGDLQKGERYCNMDFIFWAAIRGNDYLCIAVSYDISCQWSRNFWSRMDDLDPSIKVKYGDGRIMFMIPKFHLRAHKSACHMKYSFNYAPGVGQTHGETVEEGWSQSNKAAAQTKEMGPGTRAMTLDDIFGFANWQTIENLGMLNPLPV
;
A
#
# COMPACT_ATOMS: atom_id res chain seq x y z
N TRP A 1 22.50 30.03 -29.66
CA TRP A 1 22.90 31.38 -30.09
C TRP A 1 22.69 31.46 -31.59
N ASN A 2 21.80 32.31 -32.06
CA ASN A 2 21.59 32.56 -33.49
C ASN A 2 21.40 34.06 -33.67
N GLN A 3 22.12 34.68 -34.62
CA GLN A 3 22.00 36.10 -34.93
C GLN A 3 22.04 37.03 -33.69
N GLY A 4 23.04 36.85 -32.81
CA GLY A 4 23.29 37.78 -31.71
C GLY A 4 22.39 37.62 -30.47
N HIS A 5 21.52 36.61 -30.41
CA HIS A 5 20.72 36.33 -29.21
C HIS A 5 20.46 34.83 -28.99
N PHE A 6 19.95 34.49 -27.80
CA PHE A 6 19.47 33.14 -27.47
C PHE A 6 18.00 33.02 -27.84
N TRP A 7 17.68 32.02 -28.67
CA TRP A 7 16.31 31.63 -28.97
C TRP A 7 16.04 30.27 -28.31
N ALA A 8 14.80 30.07 -27.84
CA ALA A 8 14.40 28.80 -27.27
C ALA A 8 14.18 27.77 -28.40
N THR A 9 14.90 26.65 -28.34
CA THR A 9 14.79 25.53 -29.30
C THR A 9 14.66 24.21 -28.56
N SER A 10 14.01 23.23 -29.18
CA SER A 10 14.00 21.86 -28.67
C SER A 10 15.15 21.04 -29.27
N LEU A 11 15.52 19.93 -28.62
CA LEU A 11 16.49 18.97 -29.18
C LEU A 11 15.97 18.33 -30.48
N PHE A 12 14.65 18.19 -30.60
CA PHE A 12 14.00 17.74 -31.82
C PHE A 12 14.24 18.72 -32.98
N ASP A 13 14.04 20.02 -32.77
CA ASP A 13 14.25 21.05 -33.80
C ASP A 13 15.73 21.16 -34.22
N LEU A 14 16.64 20.79 -33.31
CA LEU A 14 18.08 20.68 -33.60
C LEU A 14 18.46 19.37 -34.32
N GLY A 15 17.50 18.48 -34.60
CA GLY A 15 17.74 17.23 -35.33
C GLY A 15 18.30 16.08 -34.49
N LEU A 16 18.22 16.14 -33.15
CA LEU A 16 18.65 15.03 -32.30
C LEU A 16 17.78 13.79 -32.56
N THR A 17 18.43 12.67 -32.86
CA THR A 17 17.81 11.35 -33.01
C THR A 17 18.46 10.36 -32.07
N ILE A 18 17.63 9.73 -31.24
CA ILE A 18 18.05 8.67 -30.32
C ILE A 18 17.89 7.33 -31.04
N ARG A 19 19.02 6.65 -31.26
CA ARG A 19 19.07 5.35 -31.94
C ARG A 19 19.19 4.24 -30.89
N LEU A 20 18.27 3.28 -30.94
CA LEU A 20 18.14 2.21 -29.97
C LEU A 20 18.58 0.86 -30.54
N GLY A 21 18.85 -0.10 -29.64
CA GLY A 21 19.15 -1.49 -29.99
C GLY A 21 20.63 -1.78 -30.32
N HIS A 22 21.51 -0.77 -30.33
CA HIS A 22 22.96 -0.94 -30.51
C HIS A 22 23.76 -0.17 -29.47
N ILE A 23 25.07 -0.44 -29.43
CA ILE A 23 26.02 0.21 -28.53
C ILE A 23 26.08 1.73 -28.84
N PRO A 24 26.05 2.60 -27.82
CA PRO A 24 26.22 4.04 -28.01
C PRO A 24 27.52 4.38 -28.76
N GLY A 25 27.43 5.27 -29.75
CA GLY A 25 28.59 5.70 -30.56
C GLY A 25 28.96 4.76 -31.72
N GLY A 26 28.27 3.62 -31.87
CA GLY A 26 28.42 2.74 -33.04
C GLY A 26 27.82 3.31 -34.32
N PRO A 27 28.10 2.68 -35.49
CA PRO A 27 27.49 3.08 -36.75
C PRO A 27 25.96 2.95 -36.70
N PRO A 28 25.23 3.75 -37.50
CA PRO A 28 23.78 3.69 -37.54
C PRO A 28 23.30 2.32 -38.02
N CYS A 29 22.21 1.86 -37.44
CA CYS A 29 21.55 0.63 -37.83
C CYS A 29 20.97 0.75 -39.25
N PHE A 30 21.41 -0.13 -40.17
CA PHE A 30 20.87 -0.20 -41.53
C PHE A 30 19.38 -0.57 -41.58
N TYR A 31 18.92 -1.37 -40.62
CA TYR A 31 17.52 -1.79 -40.50
C TYR A 31 16.74 -0.96 -39.47
N SER A 32 17.13 0.31 -39.28
CA SER A 32 16.44 1.16 -38.30
C SER A 32 15.03 1.52 -38.78
N GLN A 33 14.09 1.52 -37.84
CA GLN A 33 12.72 1.96 -38.04
C GLN A 33 12.45 3.18 -37.17
N LYS A 34 12.07 4.29 -37.80
CA LYS A 34 11.65 5.51 -37.10
C LYS A 34 10.33 5.29 -36.36
N SER A 35 10.18 5.94 -35.20
CA SER A 35 8.86 6.07 -34.59
C SER A 35 7.89 6.73 -35.55
N ARG A 36 6.59 6.36 -35.50
CA ARG A 36 5.52 6.85 -36.39
C ARG A 36 5.15 8.33 -36.21
N GLY A 37 6.03 9.13 -35.61
CA GLY A 37 5.85 10.55 -35.35
C GLY A 37 6.81 11.06 -34.27
N HIS A 38 6.44 12.18 -33.68
CA HIS A 38 7.13 12.77 -32.53
C HIS A 38 7.07 11.83 -31.32
N PHE A 39 8.24 11.40 -30.86
CA PHE A 39 8.34 10.59 -29.65
C PHE A 39 8.43 11.49 -28.43
N ILE A 40 7.55 11.28 -27.43
CA ILE A 40 7.53 12.11 -26.22
C ILE A 40 8.20 11.38 -25.06
N VAL A 41 9.14 12.04 -24.40
CA VAL A 41 9.83 11.52 -23.20
C VAL A 41 9.52 12.40 -22.01
N ILE A 42 8.93 11.82 -20.97
CA ILE A 42 8.71 12.48 -19.69
C ILE A 42 9.91 12.20 -18.79
N HIS A 43 10.63 13.25 -18.41
CA HIS A 43 11.81 13.20 -17.56
C HIS A 43 11.65 14.11 -16.33
N THR A 44 12.55 13.99 -15.35
CA THR A 44 12.53 14.74 -14.09
C THR A 44 12.61 16.26 -14.29
N ASN A 45 13.13 16.72 -15.43
CA ASN A 45 13.29 18.13 -15.76
C ASN A 45 12.27 18.65 -16.81
N GLY A 46 11.27 17.85 -17.19
CA GLY A 46 10.22 18.26 -18.13
C GLY A 46 9.83 17.19 -19.14
N ILE A 47 9.06 17.63 -20.14
CA ILE A 47 8.49 16.83 -21.21
C ILE A 47 9.23 17.19 -22.51
N HIS A 48 9.83 16.20 -23.16
CA HIS A 48 10.70 16.40 -24.30
C HIS A 48 10.13 15.72 -25.54
N THR A 49 10.05 16.45 -26.63
CA THR A 49 9.83 15.89 -27.96
C THR A 49 11.18 15.50 -28.55
N LEU A 50 11.31 14.28 -29.07
CA LEU A 50 12.54 13.71 -29.64
C LEU A 50 12.23 12.88 -30.89
N ASN A 51 13.25 12.64 -31.71
CA ASN A 51 13.23 11.58 -32.73
C ASN A 51 13.79 10.29 -32.11
N VAL A 52 13.12 9.16 -32.34
CA VAL A 52 13.57 7.84 -31.88
C VAL A 52 13.60 6.87 -33.07
N GLU A 53 14.68 6.14 -33.20
CA GLU A 53 14.89 5.08 -34.19
C GLU A 53 15.13 3.75 -33.45
N PHE A 54 14.31 2.75 -33.75
CA PHE A 54 14.42 1.40 -33.22
C PHE A 54 15.23 0.52 -34.18
N CYS A 55 16.11 -0.35 -33.68
CA CYS A 55 16.73 -1.39 -34.51
C CYS A 55 15.68 -2.46 -34.88
N ALA A 56 15.65 -2.87 -36.15
CA ALA A 56 14.88 -4.04 -36.61
C ALA A 56 15.78 -5.18 -37.12
N CYS A 57 17.02 -5.22 -36.63
CA CYS A 57 18.09 -6.13 -37.06
C CYS A 57 17.91 -7.57 -36.58
N GLY A 58 17.07 -7.79 -35.56
CA GLY A 58 16.82 -9.10 -34.98
C GLY A 58 15.35 -9.26 -34.60
N LEU A 59 14.82 -10.48 -34.82
CA LEU A 59 13.42 -10.85 -34.58
C LEU A 59 13.00 -10.77 -33.10
N SER A 60 13.94 -10.59 -32.15
CA SER A 60 13.71 -10.69 -30.70
C SER A 60 13.69 -9.36 -29.92
N LEU A 61 14.06 -8.23 -30.53
CA LEU A 61 14.17 -6.94 -29.83
C LEU A 61 12.99 -6.02 -30.15
N GLU A 62 11.83 -6.32 -29.57
CA GLU A 62 10.65 -5.46 -29.68
C GLU A 62 10.95 -4.02 -29.16
N PRO A 63 10.26 -3.00 -29.70
CA PRO A 63 10.47 -1.59 -29.30
C PRO A 63 10.44 -1.35 -27.79
N ARG A 64 9.55 -2.05 -27.06
CA ARG A 64 9.47 -1.96 -25.59
C ARG A 64 10.76 -2.40 -24.89
N ASN A 65 11.40 -3.48 -25.36
CA ASN A 65 12.62 -4.00 -24.74
C ASN A 65 13.79 -3.05 -24.97
N GLN A 66 13.88 -2.50 -26.19
CA GLN A 66 14.88 -1.48 -26.53
C GLN A 66 14.76 -0.22 -25.64
N LEU A 67 13.54 0.24 -25.36
CA LEU A 67 13.29 1.34 -24.43
C LEU A 67 13.68 0.98 -23.00
N LEU A 68 13.30 -0.21 -22.53
CA LEU A 68 13.62 -0.66 -21.18
C LEU A 68 15.13 -0.81 -20.95
N HIS A 69 15.90 -1.24 -21.97
CA HIS A 69 17.37 -1.31 -21.91
C HIS A 69 18.02 0.06 -21.65
N ILE A 70 17.43 1.14 -22.15
CA ILE A 70 17.88 2.51 -21.88
C ILE A 70 17.12 3.18 -20.72
N GLN A 71 16.44 2.39 -19.89
CA GLN A 71 15.67 2.85 -18.72
C GLN A 71 14.53 3.81 -19.06
N TRP A 72 13.91 3.65 -20.22
CA TRP A 72 12.71 4.35 -20.64
C TRP A 72 11.53 3.40 -20.53
N TYR A 73 10.59 3.72 -19.65
CA TYR A 73 9.39 2.91 -19.45
C TYR A 73 8.35 3.26 -20.51
N PRO A 74 7.98 2.33 -21.41
CA PRO A 74 7.05 2.62 -22.50
C PRO A 74 5.62 2.78 -21.99
N ALA A 75 4.89 3.79 -22.48
CA ALA A 75 3.48 4.01 -22.10
C ALA A 75 2.49 3.05 -22.80
N SER A 76 2.94 2.33 -23.83
CA SER A 76 2.20 1.27 -24.53
C SER A 76 3.16 0.13 -24.91
N PRO A 77 2.68 -1.13 -24.91
CA PRO A 77 3.56 -2.29 -25.11
C PRO A 77 3.89 -2.63 -26.57
N LEU A 78 3.04 -2.23 -27.53
CA LEU A 78 3.15 -2.63 -28.94
C LEU A 78 3.81 -1.57 -29.82
N ASP A 79 3.30 -0.35 -29.79
CA ASP A 79 3.79 0.79 -30.58
C ASP A 79 3.95 2.00 -29.66
N PRO A 80 5.06 2.09 -28.90
CA PRO A 80 5.29 3.19 -27.97
C PRO A 80 5.58 4.49 -28.74
N GLN A 81 4.78 5.52 -28.45
CA GLN A 81 5.02 6.91 -28.89
C GLN A 81 5.31 7.85 -27.71
N THR A 82 5.32 7.30 -26.50
CA THR A 82 5.64 8.02 -25.28
C THR A 82 6.34 7.09 -24.32
N ALA A 83 7.39 7.59 -23.66
CA ALA A 83 8.04 6.90 -22.57
C ALA A 83 8.22 7.81 -21.36
N VAL A 84 8.27 7.22 -20.17
CA VAL A 84 8.62 7.91 -18.93
C VAL A 84 9.94 7.33 -18.47
N THR A 85 10.94 8.18 -18.25
CA THR A 85 12.24 7.68 -17.76
C THR A 85 12.09 7.04 -16.39
N PHE A 86 12.89 6.01 -16.10
CA PHE A 86 12.89 5.39 -14.76
C PHE A 86 13.25 6.40 -13.67
N ALA A 87 14.12 7.37 -13.98
CA ALA A 87 14.45 8.47 -13.06
C ALA A 87 13.19 9.27 -12.66
N CYS A 88 12.34 9.63 -13.63
CA CYS A 88 11.09 10.34 -13.37
C CYS A 88 10.10 9.49 -12.57
N LEU A 89 9.94 8.20 -12.91
CA LEU A 89 9.04 7.30 -12.16
C LEU A 89 9.51 7.09 -10.72
N ARG A 90 10.82 6.89 -10.51
CA ARG A 90 11.41 6.81 -9.17
C ARG A 90 11.20 8.09 -8.38
N GLN A 91 11.52 9.25 -8.95
CA GLN A 91 11.36 10.53 -8.27
C GLN A 91 9.90 10.76 -7.86
N PHE A 92 8.97 10.56 -8.80
CA PHE A 92 7.55 10.68 -8.51
C PHE A 92 7.11 9.71 -7.40
N GLN A 93 7.49 8.43 -7.47
CA GLN A 93 7.09 7.44 -6.47
C GLN A 93 7.53 7.86 -5.07
N HIS A 94 8.77 8.35 -4.88
CA HIS A 94 9.23 8.82 -3.57
C HIS A 94 8.46 10.05 -3.10
N PHE A 95 8.24 11.04 -3.97
CA PHE A 95 7.46 12.23 -3.64
C PHE A 95 5.99 11.93 -3.32
N ASN A 96 5.41 10.95 -4.01
CA ASN A 96 4.06 10.50 -3.72
C ASN A 96 4.00 9.68 -2.42
N CYS A 97 4.94 8.77 -2.16
CA CYS A 97 4.89 7.97 -0.94
C CYS A 97 5.28 8.77 0.30
N LEU A 98 6.23 9.71 0.22
CA LEU A 98 6.66 10.53 1.35
C LEU A 98 5.77 11.78 1.53
N GLY A 99 5.65 12.58 0.48
CA GLY A 99 4.94 13.86 0.50
C GLY A 99 3.46 13.77 0.15
N LYS A 100 2.96 12.61 -0.29
CA LYS A 100 1.59 12.40 -0.79
C LYS A 100 1.21 13.35 -1.93
N ILE A 101 2.21 13.80 -2.70
CA ILE A 101 2.02 14.70 -3.84
C ILE A 101 1.16 13.99 -4.90
N PRO A 102 -0.01 14.55 -5.28
CA PRO A 102 -0.83 13.98 -6.34
C PRO A 102 -0.09 13.94 -7.68
N ALA A 103 -0.37 12.92 -8.50
CA ALA A 103 0.23 12.79 -9.84
C ALA A 103 -0.02 14.02 -10.72
N PHE A 104 -1.20 14.64 -10.59
CA PHE A 104 -1.55 15.85 -11.31
C PHE A 104 -0.60 17.01 -11.02
N GLU A 105 -0.34 17.30 -9.74
CA GLU A 105 0.53 18.42 -9.35
C GLU A 105 1.98 18.19 -9.79
N TYR A 106 2.47 16.96 -9.64
CA TYR A 106 3.82 16.62 -10.12
C TYR A 106 3.93 16.79 -11.64
N TYR A 107 2.96 16.27 -12.40
CA TYR A 107 2.95 16.40 -13.86
C TYR A 107 2.82 17.85 -14.31
N ARG A 108 1.95 18.64 -13.67
CA ARG A 108 1.81 20.09 -13.92
C ARG A 108 3.11 20.86 -13.64
N GLY A 109 3.88 20.42 -12.63
CA GLY A 109 5.24 20.92 -12.39
C GLY A 109 6.14 20.69 -13.59
N LEU A 110 6.16 19.48 -14.15
CA LEU A 110 6.91 19.16 -15.36
C LEU A 110 6.45 19.98 -16.58
N GLU A 111 5.14 20.19 -16.74
CA GLU A 111 4.60 21.05 -17.80
C GLU A 111 5.08 22.50 -17.65
N THR A 112 5.05 23.03 -16.43
CA THR A 112 5.47 24.39 -16.11
C THR A 112 6.96 24.59 -16.37
N MET A 113 7.80 23.63 -15.97
CA MET A 113 9.24 23.65 -16.27
C MET A 113 9.50 23.65 -17.77
N THR A 114 8.76 22.81 -18.50
CA THR A 114 8.89 22.69 -19.96
C THR A 114 8.48 23.97 -20.67
N LYS A 115 7.33 24.53 -20.30
CA LYS A 115 6.81 25.78 -20.84
C LYS A 115 7.72 26.96 -20.54
N SER A 116 8.26 27.04 -19.33
CA SER A 116 9.19 28.11 -18.95
C SER A 116 10.46 28.09 -19.82
N ARG A 117 10.96 26.90 -20.14
CA ARG A 117 12.17 26.72 -20.99
C ARG A 117 11.91 26.94 -22.48
N LEU A 118 10.84 26.36 -23.02
CA LEU A 118 10.57 26.37 -24.46
C LEU A 118 9.65 27.51 -24.92
N ARG A 119 9.05 28.25 -23.98
CA ARG A 119 8.01 29.26 -24.23
C ARG A 119 6.81 28.75 -25.03
N LYS A 120 6.59 27.43 -25.04
CA LYS A 120 5.49 26.72 -25.70
C LYS A 120 4.90 25.68 -24.76
N ASN A 121 3.59 25.43 -24.87
CA ASN A 121 2.96 24.37 -24.09
C ASN A 121 3.45 23.00 -24.60
N PRO A 122 3.87 22.08 -23.72
CA PRO A 122 4.19 20.72 -24.14
C PRO A 122 2.94 19.95 -24.58
N PRO A 123 3.09 18.87 -25.35
CA PRO A 123 2.00 17.94 -25.63
C PRO A 123 1.46 17.30 -24.34
N ASP A 124 0.14 17.25 -24.17
CA ASP A 124 -0.47 16.56 -23.03
C ASP A 124 -0.24 15.05 -23.12
N ARG A 125 0.41 14.50 -22.10
CA ARG A 125 0.70 13.09 -21.87
C ARG A 125 0.38 12.66 -20.43
N TYR A 126 -0.50 13.39 -19.72
CA TYR A 126 -0.85 13.08 -18.34
C TYR A 126 -1.44 11.67 -18.20
N LYS A 127 -2.35 11.26 -19.10
CA LYS A 127 -2.94 9.91 -19.08
C LYS A 127 -1.88 8.81 -19.31
N ALA A 128 -0.88 9.08 -20.16
CA ALA A 128 0.23 8.16 -20.37
C ALA A 128 1.10 8.06 -19.11
N PHE A 129 1.38 9.19 -18.45
CA PHE A 129 2.09 9.23 -17.18
C PHE A 129 1.38 8.43 -16.07
N LEU A 130 0.06 8.62 -15.91
CA LEU A 130 -0.75 7.87 -14.94
C LEU A 130 -0.67 6.35 -15.18
N ARG A 131 -0.76 5.91 -16.44
CA ARG A 131 -0.62 4.49 -16.79
C ARG A 131 0.76 3.96 -16.42
N CYS A 132 1.83 4.69 -16.75
CA CYS A 132 3.18 4.28 -16.41
C CYS A 132 3.38 4.18 -14.89
N ILE A 133 2.89 5.15 -14.11
CA ILE A 133 2.93 5.11 -12.64
C ILE A 133 2.23 3.85 -12.12
N PHE A 134 1.02 3.60 -12.60
CA PHE A 134 0.19 2.48 -12.16
C PHE A 134 0.91 1.14 -12.36
N GLN A 135 1.48 0.91 -13.55
CA GLN A 135 2.25 -0.30 -13.83
C GLN A 135 3.59 -0.34 -13.08
N TRP A 136 4.29 0.79 -13.00
CA TRP A 136 5.56 0.92 -12.31
C TRP A 136 5.46 0.50 -10.85
N ARG A 137 4.44 0.97 -10.12
CA ARG A 137 4.20 0.60 -8.72
C ARG A 137 4.06 -0.90 -8.52
N HIS A 138 3.20 -1.53 -9.32
CA HIS A 138 2.99 -2.97 -9.29
C HIS A 138 4.31 -3.73 -9.53
N LEU A 139 5.03 -3.37 -10.60
CA LEU A 139 6.31 -4.00 -10.93
C LEU A 139 7.37 -3.79 -9.83
N LYS A 140 7.38 -2.63 -9.17
CA LYS A 140 8.28 -2.34 -8.06
C LYS A 140 7.97 -3.20 -6.83
N MET A 141 6.69 -3.44 -6.53
CA MET A 141 6.29 -4.38 -5.48
C MET A 141 6.70 -5.81 -5.84
N CYS A 142 6.37 -6.31 -7.04
CA CYS A 142 6.76 -7.65 -7.49
C CYS A 142 8.29 -7.85 -7.51
N LYS A 143 9.05 -6.82 -7.92
CA LYS A 143 10.52 -6.85 -7.88
C LYS A 143 11.05 -6.93 -6.44
N ARG A 144 10.43 -6.23 -5.50
CA ARG A 144 10.81 -6.27 -4.08
C ARG A 144 10.55 -7.65 -3.48
N GLY A 145 9.42 -8.28 -3.82
CA GLY A 145 9.12 -9.68 -3.47
C GLY A 145 9.87 -10.73 -4.31
N ALA A 146 10.92 -10.34 -5.05
CA ALA A 146 11.76 -11.23 -5.86
C ALA A 146 11.01 -12.14 -6.86
N ARG A 147 9.79 -11.76 -7.30
CA ARG A 147 8.94 -12.64 -8.11
C ARG A 147 9.43 -12.93 -9.52
N GLY A 148 10.31 -12.08 -10.04
CA GLY A 148 11.00 -12.35 -11.30
C GLY A 148 11.97 -13.53 -11.22
N HIS A 149 12.34 -13.97 -10.01
CA HIS A 149 13.23 -15.11 -9.77
C HIS A 149 12.49 -16.35 -9.24
N ALA A 150 11.20 -16.22 -8.89
CA ALA A 150 10.39 -17.35 -8.46
C ALA A 150 10.06 -18.26 -9.65
N ALA A 151 10.14 -19.59 -9.48
CA ALA A 151 9.82 -20.55 -10.54
C ALA A 151 8.37 -20.42 -11.04
N SER A 152 7.44 -20.07 -10.15
CA SER A 152 6.04 -19.80 -10.48
C SER A 152 5.79 -18.37 -11.00
N GLY A 153 6.83 -17.54 -11.14
CA GLY A 153 6.73 -16.18 -11.61
C GLY A 153 5.78 -15.31 -10.77
N ILE A 154 5.10 -14.37 -11.44
CA ILE A 154 4.10 -13.50 -10.79
C ILE A 154 2.76 -14.24 -10.56
N THR A 155 2.46 -15.29 -11.32
CA THR A 155 1.17 -15.99 -11.25
C THR A 155 1.01 -16.84 -9.98
N GLY A 156 2.10 -17.36 -9.42
CA GLY A 156 2.08 -18.09 -8.16
C GLY A 156 2.18 -17.22 -6.91
N MET A 157 1.57 -16.03 -6.91
CA MET A 157 1.58 -15.11 -5.77
C MET A 157 0.52 -15.52 -4.74
N ALA A 158 0.91 -15.59 -3.47
CA ALA A 158 0.00 -15.77 -2.35
C ALA A 158 -0.59 -14.43 -1.84
N LEU A 159 -1.70 -14.51 -1.13
CA LEU A 159 -2.30 -13.34 -0.48
C LEU A 159 -1.32 -12.76 0.56
N GLY A 160 -1.19 -11.43 0.55
CA GLY A 160 -0.34 -10.68 1.48
C GLY A 160 1.18 -10.83 1.26
N GLU A 161 1.62 -11.68 0.34
CA GLU A 161 3.04 -12.05 0.19
C GLU A 161 3.96 -10.88 -0.20
N LEU A 162 3.44 -9.82 -0.82
CA LEU A 162 4.21 -8.61 -1.15
C LEU A 162 4.26 -7.58 0.00
N ALA A 163 3.58 -7.84 1.12
CA ALA A 163 3.75 -7.02 2.32
C ALA A 163 5.12 -7.29 2.95
N ILE A 164 5.71 -6.26 3.56
CA ILE A 164 6.98 -6.41 4.26
C ILE A 164 6.67 -6.73 5.72
N ASP A 165 7.04 -7.94 6.14
CA ASP A 165 6.87 -8.40 7.51
C ASP A 165 7.71 -7.58 8.50
N CYS A 166 7.22 -7.45 9.73
CA CYS A 166 7.97 -6.82 10.81
C CYS A 166 9.09 -7.75 11.29
N PRO A 167 10.38 -7.41 11.11
CA PRO A 167 11.50 -8.32 11.43
C PRO A 167 11.60 -8.65 12.92
N ALA A 168 11.07 -7.77 13.80
CA ALA A 168 11.06 -7.95 15.24
C ALA A 168 9.81 -8.69 15.77
N CYS A 169 8.80 -8.91 14.93
CA CYS A 169 7.66 -9.75 15.31
C CYS A 169 7.99 -11.23 15.18
N PRO A 170 7.34 -12.09 15.97
CA PRO A 170 7.42 -13.54 15.79
C PRO A 170 6.87 -13.95 14.43
N GLN A 171 7.66 -14.71 13.67
CA GLN A 171 7.38 -15.18 12.31
C GLN A 171 7.69 -16.67 12.21
N PHE A 172 6.66 -17.45 11.89
CA PHE A 172 6.78 -18.89 11.75
C PHE A 172 7.72 -19.26 10.59
N GLY A 173 8.59 -20.25 10.79
CA GLY A 173 9.57 -20.71 9.79
C GLY A 173 10.70 -19.72 9.47
N LYS A 174 10.76 -18.57 10.13
CA LYS A 174 11.81 -17.54 9.93
C LYS A 174 12.62 -17.28 11.20
N ASN A 175 11.98 -16.75 12.24
CA ASN A 175 12.65 -16.36 13.49
C ASN A 175 12.02 -17.01 14.75
N LEU A 176 11.09 -17.95 14.56
CA LEU A 176 10.53 -18.77 15.63
C LEU A 176 11.13 -20.17 15.62
N PRO A 177 11.57 -20.70 16.78
CA PRO A 177 12.00 -22.09 16.88
C PRO A 177 10.78 -23.02 16.75
N MET A 178 10.89 -24.08 15.95
CA MET A 178 9.79 -25.04 15.71
C MET A 178 9.22 -25.66 17.00
N THR A 179 10.02 -25.71 18.07
CA THR A 179 9.61 -26.19 19.39
C THR A 179 8.57 -25.30 20.09
N CYS A 180 8.35 -24.06 19.63
CA CYS A 180 7.37 -23.15 20.23
C CYS A 180 5.91 -23.59 19.99
N MET A 181 5.62 -24.31 18.89
CA MET A 181 4.26 -24.77 18.56
C MET A 181 3.77 -25.89 19.48
N ASN A 182 4.70 -26.69 20.00
CA ASN A 182 4.44 -27.85 20.85
C ASN A 182 4.99 -27.65 22.27
N ALA A 183 5.16 -26.38 22.69
CA ALA A 183 5.68 -26.07 24.02
C ALA A 183 4.79 -26.78 25.07
N PRO A 184 5.33 -27.74 25.85
CA PRO A 184 4.54 -28.45 26.84
C PRO A 184 3.90 -27.48 27.83
N PRO A 185 2.77 -27.83 28.47
CA PRO A 185 2.00 -26.89 29.32
C PRO A 185 2.82 -26.19 30.40
N HIS A 186 3.89 -26.81 30.90
CA HIS A 186 4.79 -26.21 31.88
C HIS A 186 5.66 -25.07 31.30
N LEU A 187 5.82 -24.95 29.98
CA LEU A 187 6.46 -23.83 29.27
C LEU A 187 5.45 -22.74 28.83
N ALA A 188 4.16 -22.85 29.20
CA ALA A 188 3.18 -21.80 28.94
C ALA A 188 3.62 -20.43 29.49
N HIS A 189 4.42 -20.43 30.56
CA HIS A 189 4.98 -19.22 31.16
C HIS A 189 6.01 -18.49 30.30
N VAL A 190 6.54 -19.08 29.21
CA VAL A 190 7.43 -18.40 28.23
C VAL A 190 6.75 -18.09 26.89
N CYS A 191 5.48 -18.47 26.70
CA CYS A 191 4.73 -18.17 25.47
C CYS A 191 4.64 -16.67 25.16
N PHE A 192 4.83 -15.81 26.18
CA PHE A 192 4.90 -14.36 25.99
C PHE A 192 6.05 -13.92 25.05
N LEU A 193 7.14 -14.71 24.96
CA LEU A 193 8.26 -14.44 24.07
C LEU A 193 7.87 -14.52 22.59
N TYR A 194 6.82 -15.29 22.27
CA TYR A 194 6.34 -15.53 20.91
C TYR A 194 5.01 -14.84 20.64
N THR A 195 4.65 -13.85 21.46
CA THR A 195 3.39 -13.13 21.30
C THR A 195 3.48 -12.10 20.18
N LEU A 196 2.57 -12.20 19.21
CA LEU A 196 2.35 -11.21 18.18
C LEU A 196 1.46 -10.09 18.73
N PHE A 197 1.96 -8.86 18.69
CA PHE A 197 1.22 -7.69 19.18
C PHE A 197 0.58 -6.97 18.00
N LEU A 198 -0.74 -6.96 17.94
CA LEU A 198 -1.53 -6.35 16.88
C LEU A 198 -2.35 -5.19 17.44
N ALA A 199 -2.48 -4.11 16.69
CA ALA A 199 -3.38 -3.01 16.99
C ALA A 199 -4.37 -2.83 15.84
N LEU A 200 -5.64 -2.70 16.19
CA LEU A 200 -6.76 -2.50 15.30
C LEU A 200 -7.35 -1.12 15.53
N ASP A 201 -7.70 -0.43 14.45
CA ASP A 201 -8.44 0.83 14.50
C ASP A 201 -9.05 1.16 13.12
N ALA A 202 -10.01 2.09 13.09
CA ALA A 202 -10.63 2.63 11.89
C ALA A 202 -10.30 4.10 11.63
N ASN A 203 -9.87 4.38 10.41
CA ASN A 203 -9.53 5.71 9.93
C ASN A 203 -10.55 6.26 8.94
N PHE A 204 -11.29 7.28 9.35
CA PHE A 204 -12.34 7.93 8.55
C PHE A 204 -11.88 9.09 7.66
N ARG A 205 -10.56 9.34 7.57
CA ARG A 205 -10.00 10.35 6.65
C ARG A 205 -9.79 9.80 5.24
N LEU A 206 -9.44 8.52 5.10
CA LEU A 206 -9.16 7.85 3.82
C LEU A 206 -10.43 7.47 3.03
N ARG A 207 -11.32 8.46 2.82
CA ARG A 207 -12.58 8.33 2.09
C ARG A 207 -12.35 8.15 0.59
N ASN A 208 -13.33 7.57 -0.11
CA ASN A 208 -13.33 7.47 -1.58
C ASN A 208 -14.72 7.73 -2.16
N ARG A 209 -14.80 8.58 -3.18
CA ARG A 209 -16.03 8.89 -3.90
C ARG A 209 -16.32 7.86 -4.98
N MET A 210 -17.61 7.71 -5.29
CA MET A 210 -18.06 6.83 -6.37
C MET A 210 -17.89 7.50 -7.74
N VAL A 211 -16.63 7.62 -8.20
CA VAL A 211 -16.27 8.31 -9.47
C VAL A 211 -15.93 7.37 -10.64
N SER A 212 -15.77 6.07 -10.38
CA SER A 212 -15.40 5.04 -11.36
C SER A 212 -15.90 3.66 -10.90
N ASN A 213 -15.48 2.56 -11.53
CA ASN A 213 -15.81 1.18 -11.14
C ASN A 213 -14.61 0.24 -11.38
N HIS A 214 -14.71 -1.01 -10.93
CA HIS A 214 -13.63 -2.00 -11.03
C HIS A 214 -13.31 -2.37 -12.48
N TYR A 215 -14.26 -2.27 -13.41
CA TYR A 215 -14.02 -2.49 -14.84
C TYR A 215 -13.10 -1.41 -15.45
N LYS A 216 -13.34 -0.13 -15.13
CA LYS A 216 -12.54 1.00 -15.64
C LYS A 216 -11.24 1.22 -14.84
N SER A 217 -11.21 0.79 -13.59
CA SER A 217 -10.08 0.93 -12.66
C SER A 217 -9.77 -0.43 -12.05
N LEU A 218 -9.10 -1.25 -12.84
CA LEU A 218 -8.65 -2.58 -12.45
C LEU A 218 -7.59 -2.49 -11.34
N THR A 219 -7.51 -3.52 -10.52
CA THR A 219 -6.42 -3.72 -9.55
C THR A 219 -5.43 -4.71 -10.15
N LEU A 220 -4.12 -4.40 -10.11
CA LEU A 220 -3.07 -5.36 -10.42
C LEU A 220 -2.58 -5.99 -9.12
N GLY A 221 -2.82 -7.30 -8.97
CA GLY A 221 -2.44 -8.04 -7.78
C GLY A 221 -3.36 -7.80 -6.59
N ASP A 222 -4.66 -8.04 -6.79
CA ASP A 222 -5.66 -7.92 -5.73
C ASP A 222 -5.35 -8.85 -4.55
N GLY A 223 -5.33 -8.28 -3.34
CA GLY A 223 -4.98 -9.00 -2.12
C GLY A 223 -3.50 -9.44 -2.02
N TRP A 224 -2.60 -9.01 -2.91
CA TRP A 224 -1.19 -9.47 -2.85
C TRP A 224 -0.34 -8.75 -1.80
N ALA A 225 -0.81 -7.63 -1.23
CA ALA A 225 -0.02 -6.80 -0.31
C ALA A 225 -0.81 -6.42 0.95
N TYR A 226 -1.14 -5.14 1.16
CA TYR A 226 -1.68 -4.64 2.42
C TYR A 226 -3.20 -4.64 2.45
N LEU A 227 -3.86 -4.34 1.31
CA LEU A 227 -5.30 -4.43 1.22
C LEU A 227 -5.77 -5.90 1.21
N VAL A 228 -6.91 -6.16 1.84
CA VAL A 228 -7.63 -7.43 1.75
C VAL A 228 -8.05 -7.73 0.30
N PRO A 229 -8.18 -9.01 -0.11
CA PRO A 229 -8.69 -9.37 -1.43
C PRO A 229 -10.12 -8.83 -1.61
N CYS A 230 -10.34 -8.08 -2.70
CA CYS A 230 -11.55 -7.31 -2.92
C CYS A 230 -12.79 -8.21 -3.04
N ALA A 231 -12.74 -9.26 -3.85
CA ALA A 231 -13.89 -10.12 -4.11
C ALA A 231 -14.34 -10.87 -2.84
N GLU A 232 -13.41 -11.54 -2.16
CA GLU A 232 -13.70 -12.28 -0.92
C GLU A 232 -14.23 -11.35 0.19
N TYR A 233 -13.67 -10.13 0.27
CA TYR A 233 -14.12 -9.15 1.24
C TYR A 233 -15.52 -8.61 0.93
N GLU A 234 -15.81 -8.27 -0.33
CA GLU A 234 -17.13 -7.80 -0.76
C GLU A 234 -18.20 -8.87 -0.50
N ASP A 235 -17.94 -10.13 -0.86
CA ASP A 235 -18.84 -11.26 -0.62
C ASP A 235 -19.11 -11.45 0.88
N HIS A 236 -18.10 -11.27 1.73
CA HIS A 236 -18.29 -11.29 3.18
C HIS A 236 -19.17 -10.13 3.65
N ILE A 237 -18.86 -8.90 3.24
CA ILE A 237 -19.57 -7.69 3.69
C ILE A 237 -21.04 -7.70 3.27
N LEU A 238 -21.38 -8.26 2.10
CA LEU A 238 -22.75 -8.37 1.60
C LEU A 238 -23.66 -9.22 2.51
N LYS A 239 -23.10 -10.13 3.31
CA LYS A 239 -23.86 -10.93 4.30
C LYS A 239 -24.34 -10.08 5.49
N TYR A 240 -23.75 -8.90 5.70
CA TYR A 240 -23.97 -8.07 6.90
C TYR A 240 -24.43 -6.64 6.55
N VAL A 241 -25.13 -6.45 5.43
CA VAL A 241 -25.62 -5.12 5.00
C VAL A 241 -26.46 -4.43 6.07
N GLY A 242 -27.25 -5.18 6.84
CA GLY A 242 -28.07 -4.67 7.94
C GLY A 242 -27.37 -4.54 9.30
N GLN A 243 -26.08 -4.87 9.41
CA GLN A 243 -25.36 -4.74 10.68
C GLN A 243 -25.11 -3.26 11.00
N ASP A 244 -25.51 -2.85 12.20
CA ASP A 244 -25.26 -1.50 12.72
C ASP A 244 -23.80 -1.28 13.14
N GLU A 245 -23.40 -0.01 13.21
CA GLU A 245 -22.12 0.39 13.79
C GLU A 245 -22.04 0.03 15.28
N MET A 246 -20.83 -0.19 15.76
CA MET A 246 -20.57 -0.72 17.10
C MET A 246 -20.82 0.36 18.16
N SER A 247 -21.75 0.18 19.11
CA SER A 247 -21.99 1.18 20.15
C SER A 247 -22.48 0.59 21.49
N SER A 248 -21.71 0.74 22.57
CA SER A 248 -22.21 0.46 23.94
C SER A 248 -21.37 1.01 25.11
N CYS A 249 -20.15 1.51 24.89
CA CYS A 249 -19.41 2.28 25.92
C CYS A 249 -19.60 3.78 25.71
N SER A 250 -20.06 4.45 26.78
CA SER A 250 -20.64 5.80 26.80
C SER A 250 -19.74 6.93 26.26
N GLY A 251 -18.42 6.74 26.23
CA GLY A 251 -17.46 7.74 25.73
C GLY A 251 -17.40 7.89 24.20
N PHE A 252 -17.81 6.87 23.42
CA PHE A 252 -17.62 6.85 21.96
C PHE A 252 -18.88 7.20 21.15
N ALA A 253 -20.05 7.31 21.78
CA ALA A 253 -21.33 7.56 21.12
C ALA A 253 -21.34 8.84 20.25
N ALA A 254 -20.64 9.89 20.68
CA ALA A 254 -20.56 11.15 19.95
C ALA A 254 -19.73 11.06 18.65
N MET A 255 -18.67 10.24 18.64
CA MET A 255 -17.85 10.01 17.45
C MET A 255 -18.61 9.25 16.36
N PHE A 256 -19.38 8.22 16.72
CA PHE A 256 -20.21 7.46 15.78
C PHE A 256 -21.22 8.35 15.05
N LEU A 257 -21.93 9.21 15.81
CA LEU A 257 -22.89 10.15 15.23
C LEU A 257 -22.24 11.20 14.31
N ALA A 258 -20.98 11.57 14.55
CA ALA A 258 -20.24 12.47 13.68
C ALA A 258 -19.78 11.79 12.38
N ASN A 259 -19.38 10.52 12.45
CA ASN A 259 -18.92 9.74 11.29
C ASN A 259 -20.05 9.39 10.31
N LEU A 260 -21.28 9.25 10.80
CA LEU A 260 -22.48 9.04 9.97
C LEU A 260 -22.91 10.28 9.18
N LYS A 261 -22.49 11.49 9.61
CA LYS A 261 -22.76 12.73 8.88
C LYS A 261 -21.71 12.85 7.75
N ASN A 262 -22.18 12.82 6.49
CA ASN A 262 -21.38 12.96 5.24
C ASN A 262 -20.88 11.67 4.54
N VAL A 263 -21.66 10.59 4.58
CA VAL A 263 -21.38 9.36 3.79
C VAL A 263 -22.02 9.31 2.39
N LYS A 264 -22.99 10.20 2.09
CA LYS A 264 -23.70 10.19 0.80
C LYS A 264 -22.73 10.48 -0.37
N GLY A 265 -22.74 9.60 -1.39
CA GLY A 265 -21.86 9.70 -2.56
C GLY A 265 -20.46 9.12 -2.38
N LEU A 266 -20.17 8.50 -1.23
CA LEU A 266 -18.94 7.75 -1.01
C LEU A 266 -19.13 6.27 -1.33
N ARG A 267 -18.11 5.65 -1.94
CA ARG A 267 -17.92 4.19 -1.95
C ARG A 267 -17.34 3.73 -0.62
N VAL A 268 -16.40 4.52 -0.08
CA VAL A 268 -15.63 4.19 1.11
C VAL A 268 -15.70 5.37 2.07
N SER A 269 -16.16 5.10 3.28
CA SER A 269 -16.30 6.04 4.39
C SER A 269 -15.03 6.17 5.25
N GLY A 270 -14.14 5.20 5.16
CA GLY A 270 -12.87 5.11 5.88
C GLY A 270 -12.17 3.78 5.59
N VAL A 271 -11.09 3.48 6.30
CA VAL A 271 -10.42 2.17 6.23
C VAL A 271 -10.23 1.61 7.64
N GLY A 272 -10.42 0.31 7.81
CA GLY A 272 -9.94 -0.42 8.99
C GLY A 272 -8.50 -0.86 8.77
N GLY A 273 -7.74 -0.96 9.86
CA GLY A 273 -6.34 -1.35 9.80
C GLY A 273 -5.93 -2.33 10.89
N CYS A 274 -4.95 -3.17 10.57
CA CYS A 274 -4.25 -4.06 11.47
C CYS A 274 -2.74 -3.84 11.31
N ILE A 275 -2.10 -3.43 12.41
CA ILE A 275 -0.68 -3.07 12.45
C ILE A 275 0.02 -3.81 13.58
N CYS A 276 1.33 -4.02 13.48
CA CYS A 276 2.16 -4.33 14.63
C CYS A 276 2.07 -3.21 15.68
N ALA A 277 1.57 -3.54 16.88
CA ALA A 277 1.34 -2.59 17.98
C ALA A 277 2.62 -2.17 18.74
N ARG A 278 3.79 -2.62 18.30
CA ARG A 278 5.09 -2.29 18.92
C ARG A 278 6.03 -1.55 17.98
N HIS A 279 5.99 -1.89 16.70
CA HIS A 279 6.98 -1.44 15.74
C HIS A 279 6.39 -0.66 14.57
N ARG A 280 5.08 -0.41 14.52
CA ARG A 280 4.40 0.38 13.47
C ARG A 280 4.65 -0.15 12.06
N VAL A 281 4.46 -1.45 11.88
CA VAL A 281 4.56 -2.15 10.59
C VAL A 281 3.19 -2.74 10.27
N TRP A 282 2.60 -2.34 9.15
CA TRP A 282 1.28 -2.82 8.69
C TRP A 282 1.32 -4.30 8.31
N GLN A 283 0.28 -5.04 8.68
CA GLN A 283 0.18 -6.46 8.33
C GLN A 283 -0.20 -6.65 6.86
N GLY A 284 0.26 -7.75 6.27
CA GLY A 284 -0.26 -8.21 4.98
C GLY A 284 -1.76 -8.49 5.08
N ASN A 285 -2.53 -8.05 4.08
CA ASN A 285 -3.99 -8.02 4.10
C ASN A 285 -4.61 -7.38 5.35
N GLY A 286 -3.88 -6.51 6.05
CA GLY A 286 -4.33 -5.83 7.26
C GLY A 286 -5.12 -4.56 7.03
N ILE A 287 -5.42 -4.16 5.78
CA ILE A 287 -6.18 -2.94 5.48
C ILE A 287 -7.47 -3.31 4.73
N GLY A 288 -8.61 -2.78 5.16
CA GLY A 288 -9.88 -2.99 4.47
C GLY A 288 -10.72 -1.73 4.37
N ASP A 289 -11.40 -1.54 3.25
CA ASP A 289 -12.29 -0.39 3.04
C ASP A 289 -13.59 -0.52 3.85
N LEU A 290 -14.01 0.57 4.48
CA LEU A 290 -15.24 0.65 5.26
C LEU A 290 -16.37 1.26 4.43
N GLN A 291 -17.41 0.48 4.12
CA GLN A 291 -18.51 0.92 3.26
C GLN A 291 -19.43 1.91 3.99
N LYS A 292 -19.70 1.67 5.28
CA LYS A 292 -20.58 2.48 6.11
C LYS A 292 -20.10 2.43 7.56
N GLY A 293 -19.10 3.26 7.84
CA GLY A 293 -18.44 3.32 9.13
C GLY A 293 -17.79 2.01 9.54
N GLU A 294 -17.43 1.94 10.81
CA GLU A 294 -16.76 0.78 11.37
C GLU A 294 -17.79 -0.22 11.92
N ARG A 295 -17.79 -1.43 11.36
CA ARG A 295 -18.67 -2.53 11.77
C ARG A 295 -17.86 -3.76 12.13
N TYR A 296 -18.46 -4.66 12.90
CA TYR A 296 -17.80 -5.90 13.30
C TYR A 296 -17.36 -6.73 12.09
N CYS A 297 -18.22 -6.91 11.07
CA CYS A 297 -17.85 -7.67 9.87
C CYS A 297 -16.62 -7.09 9.15
N ASN A 298 -16.46 -5.76 9.16
CA ASN A 298 -15.30 -5.12 8.56
C ASN A 298 -14.01 -5.47 9.33
N MET A 299 -14.00 -5.28 10.65
CA MET A 299 -12.80 -5.49 11.48
C MET A 299 -12.50 -6.96 11.73
N ASP A 300 -13.54 -7.80 11.82
CA ASP A 300 -13.43 -9.25 11.92
C ASP A 300 -12.67 -9.82 10.71
N PHE A 301 -13.09 -9.46 9.49
CA PHE A 301 -12.43 -9.94 8.27
C PHE A 301 -11.00 -9.41 8.14
N ILE A 302 -10.77 -8.11 8.43
CA ILE A 302 -9.42 -7.52 8.38
C ILE A 302 -8.48 -8.22 9.36
N PHE A 303 -8.94 -8.45 10.60
CA PHE A 303 -8.17 -9.17 11.59
C PHE A 303 -7.89 -10.60 11.15
N TRP A 304 -8.91 -11.34 10.71
CA TRP A 304 -8.78 -12.72 10.23
C TRP A 304 -7.80 -12.81 9.05
N ALA A 305 -7.90 -11.93 8.06
CA ALA A 305 -7.01 -11.89 6.91
C ALA A 305 -5.56 -11.63 7.32
N ALA A 306 -5.33 -10.70 8.26
CA ALA A 306 -3.99 -10.36 8.76
C ALA A 306 -3.31 -11.50 9.53
N ILE A 307 -4.07 -12.36 10.21
CA ILE A 307 -3.52 -13.48 10.98
C ILE A 307 -3.53 -14.80 10.21
N ARG A 308 -4.08 -14.84 8.99
CA ARG A 308 -4.14 -16.05 8.17
C ARG A 308 -2.71 -16.57 7.90
N GLY A 309 -2.43 -17.81 8.29
CA GLY A 309 -1.10 -18.43 8.12
C GLY A 309 -0.13 -18.16 9.28
N ASN A 310 -0.52 -17.34 10.27
CA ASN A 310 0.19 -17.19 11.55
C ASN A 310 -0.41 -18.12 12.62
N ASP A 311 -0.76 -19.33 12.18
CA ASP A 311 -1.40 -20.33 13.00
C ASP A 311 -0.51 -20.62 14.23
N TYR A 312 -1.14 -20.80 15.40
CA TYR A 312 -0.48 -21.17 16.66
C TYR A 312 0.32 -20.06 17.39
N LEU A 313 0.32 -18.81 16.93
CA LEU A 313 0.88 -17.71 17.72
C LEU A 313 -0.05 -17.29 18.87
N CYS A 314 0.54 -16.89 19.99
CA CYS A 314 -0.16 -16.05 20.97
C CYS A 314 -0.31 -14.65 20.37
N ILE A 315 -1.48 -14.05 20.49
CA ILE A 315 -1.77 -12.72 19.95
C ILE A 315 -2.27 -11.83 21.07
N ALA A 316 -1.65 -10.67 21.25
CA ALA A 316 -2.20 -9.59 22.05
C ALA A 316 -2.76 -8.53 21.10
N VAL A 317 -4.08 -8.36 21.10
CA VAL A 317 -4.78 -7.42 20.24
C VAL A 317 -5.16 -6.18 21.06
N SER A 318 -4.65 -5.03 20.62
CA SER A 318 -5.05 -3.71 21.07
C SER A 318 -6.18 -3.20 20.20
N TYR A 319 -7.30 -2.82 20.78
CA TYR A 319 -8.41 -2.22 20.04
C TYR A 319 -9.28 -1.42 21.00
N ASP A 320 -9.66 -0.20 20.62
CA ASP A 320 -10.46 0.73 21.42
C ASP A 320 -11.68 0.05 22.04
N ILE A 321 -12.42 -0.70 21.24
CA ILE A 321 -13.64 -1.36 21.68
C ILE A 321 -13.42 -2.85 21.99
N SER A 322 -12.20 -3.28 22.34
CA SER A 322 -11.88 -4.68 22.69
C SER A 322 -12.88 -5.28 23.68
N CYS A 323 -13.35 -4.49 24.66
CA CYS A 323 -14.37 -4.93 25.64
C CYS A 323 -15.75 -5.26 25.08
N GLN A 324 -16.06 -4.76 23.88
CA GLN A 324 -17.29 -5.03 23.15
C GLN A 324 -17.03 -6.12 22.11
N TRP A 325 -15.95 -5.93 21.33
CA TRP A 325 -15.55 -6.82 20.25
C TRP A 325 -15.34 -8.25 20.72
N SER A 326 -14.69 -8.45 21.88
CA SER A 326 -14.33 -9.76 22.42
C SER A 326 -15.53 -10.62 22.84
N ARG A 327 -16.72 -10.04 23.07
CA ARG A 327 -17.86 -10.75 23.67
C ARG A 327 -18.38 -11.89 22.79
N ASN A 328 -18.58 -11.58 21.52
CA ASN A 328 -19.08 -12.55 20.52
C ASN A 328 -18.02 -12.86 19.46
N PHE A 329 -16.75 -12.51 19.73
CA PHE A 329 -15.65 -12.67 18.78
C PHE A 329 -15.57 -14.10 18.23
N TRP A 330 -15.55 -15.09 19.12
CA TRP A 330 -15.44 -16.49 18.73
C TRP A 330 -16.62 -17.00 17.91
N SER A 331 -17.84 -16.54 18.17
CA SER A 331 -18.99 -16.88 17.34
C SER A 331 -18.86 -16.29 15.94
N ARG A 332 -18.46 -15.01 15.84
CA ARG A 332 -18.29 -14.35 14.54
C ARG A 332 -17.13 -14.93 13.74
N MET A 333 -16.05 -15.34 14.41
CA MET A 333 -14.95 -15.99 13.74
C MET A 333 -15.30 -17.42 13.31
N ASP A 334 -16.13 -18.17 14.05
CA ASP A 334 -16.62 -19.47 13.60
C ASP A 334 -17.45 -19.35 12.32
N ASP A 335 -18.28 -18.31 12.22
CA ASP A 335 -19.07 -18.03 11.02
C ASP A 335 -18.18 -17.67 9.80
N LEU A 336 -16.99 -17.13 10.07
CA LEU A 336 -16.02 -16.71 9.03
C LEU A 336 -15.07 -17.86 8.63
N ASP A 337 -14.47 -18.51 9.61
CA ASP A 337 -13.54 -19.63 9.47
C ASP A 337 -13.62 -20.54 10.72
N PRO A 338 -14.37 -21.65 10.66
CA PRO A 338 -14.51 -22.59 11.77
C PRO A 338 -13.18 -23.18 12.27
N SER A 339 -12.11 -23.13 11.47
CA SER A 339 -10.80 -23.65 11.87
C SER A 339 -10.06 -22.74 12.85
N ILE A 340 -10.50 -21.48 13.01
CA ILE A 340 -9.77 -20.49 13.82
C ILE A 340 -9.64 -20.93 15.28
N LYS A 341 -10.69 -21.52 15.86
CA LYS A 341 -10.70 -21.97 17.25
C LYS A 341 -9.71 -23.11 17.44
N VAL A 342 -9.53 -23.96 16.44
CA VAL A 342 -8.57 -25.06 16.48
C VAL A 342 -7.14 -24.52 16.38
N LYS A 343 -6.91 -23.51 15.54
CA LYS A 343 -5.58 -22.92 15.32
C LYS A 343 -5.07 -22.10 16.51
N TYR A 344 -5.96 -21.34 17.15
CA TYR A 344 -5.60 -20.43 18.23
C TYR A 344 -6.03 -20.92 19.61
N GLY A 345 -7.04 -21.77 19.74
CA GLY A 345 -7.52 -22.27 21.04
C GLY A 345 -8.09 -21.19 21.97
N ASP A 346 -8.73 -21.63 23.06
CA ASP A 346 -9.15 -20.73 24.13
C ASP A 346 -7.91 -20.16 24.86
N GLY A 347 -7.80 -18.84 24.90
CA GLY A 347 -6.79 -18.13 25.71
C GLY A 347 -5.50 -17.72 25.00
N ARG A 348 -5.28 -18.01 23.71
CA ARG A 348 -4.11 -17.47 22.99
C ARG A 348 -4.31 -16.05 22.43
N ILE A 349 -5.54 -15.58 22.35
CA ILE A 349 -5.85 -14.19 21.98
C ILE A 349 -6.19 -13.39 23.24
N MET A 350 -5.34 -12.43 23.57
CA MET A 350 -5.55 -11.45 24.64
C MET A 350 -6.16 -10.19 24.05
N PHE A 351 -7.34 -9.80 24.55
CA PHE A 351 -8.02 -8.57 24.14
C PHE A 351 -7.67 -7.45 25.09
N MET A 352 -7.11 -6.38 24.56
CA MET A 352 -6.60 -5.24 25.31
C MET A 352 -7.15 -3.95 24.74
N ILE A 353 -7.32 -2.94 25.60
CA ILE A 353 -7.67 -1.59 25.18
C ILE A 353 -6.41 -0.72 25.27
N PRO A 354 -6.12 0.10 24.24
CA PRO A 354 -5.00 1.02 24.26
C PRO A 354 -4.97 1.90 25.53
N LYS A 355 -3.78 2.18 26.06
CA LYS A 355 -3.64 2.83 27.40
C LYS A 355 -4.30 4.21 27.48
N PHE A 356 -4.28 4.99 26.40
CA PHE A 356 -4.92 6.30 26.32
C PHE A 356 -6.45 6.17 26.34
N HIS A 357 -6.98 5.25 25.54
CA HIS A 357 -8.43 5.03 25.41
C HIS A 357 -9.05 4.37 26.64
N LEU A 358 -8.30 3.54 27.38
CA LEU A 358 -8.81 2.76 28.52
C LEU A 358 -9.59 3.60 29.53
N ARG A 359 -9.15 4.84 29.82
CA ARG A 359 -9.80 5.74 30.80
C ARG A 359 -11.20 6.19 30.38
N ALA A 360 -11.52 6.15 29.09
CA ALA A 360 -12.85 6.48 28.56
C ALA A 360 -13.85 5.33 28.71
N HIS A 361 -13.41 4.15 29.16
CA HIS A 361 -14.28 3.00 29.41
C HIS A 361 -14.85 2.99 30.83
N LYS A 362 -15.79 2.08 31.05
CA LYS A 362 -16.36 1.82 32.37
C LYS A 362 -15.30 1.21 33.27
N SER A 363 -15.38 1.46 34.58
CA SER A 363 -14.43 0.95 35.58
C SER A 363 -14.16 -0.56 35.50
N ALA A 364 -15.18 -1.36 35.17
CA ALA A 364 -15.04 -2.81 34.96
C ALA A 364 -14.03 -3.18 33.85
N CYS A 365 -13.77 -2.29 32.89
CA CYS A 365 -12.79 -2.50 31.83
C CYS A 365 -11.35 -2.23 32.28
N HIS A 366 -11.14 -1.34 33.26
CA HIS A 366 -9.83 -0.85 33.68
C HIS A 366 -8.93 -1.93 34.26
N MET A 367 -9.52 -3.00 34.81
CA MET A 367 -8.76 -4.16 35.28
C MET A 367 -8.59 -5.19 34.15
N LYS A 368 -9.71 -5.58 33.51
CA LYS A 368 -9.75 -6.73 32.58
C LYS A 368 -9.00 -6.49 31.26
N TYR A 369 -9.02 -5.27 30.73
CA TYR A 369 -8.49 -4.96 29.39
C TYR A 369 -7.23 -4.07 29.44
N SER A 370 -6.58 -3.95 30.60
CA SER A 370 -5.44 -3.06 30.81
C SER A 370 -4.11 -3.76 30.54
N PHE A 371 -3.30 -3.18 29.64
CA PHE A 371 -1.93 -3.62 29.40
C PHE A 371 -1.06 -3.64 30.67
N ASN A 372 -1.36 -2.79 31.67
CA ASN A 372 -0.58 -2.76 32.91
C ASN A 372 -0.80 -3.99 33.81
N TYR A 373 -1.91 -4.71 33.62
CA TYR A 373 -2.26 -5.88 34.44
C TYR A 373 -2.18 -7.20 33.66
N ALA A 374 -1.94 -7.15 32.35
CA ALA A 374 -1.85 -8.34 31.51
C ALA A 374 -0.44 -8.97 31.59
N PRO A 375 -0.33 -10.26 31.98
CA PRO A 375 0.96 -10.95 31.98
C PRO A 375 1.54 -11.05 30.56
N GLY A 376 2.87 -10.94 30.45
CA GLY A 376 3.57 -11.19 29.19
C GLY A 376 3.54 -10.06 28.14
N VAL A 377 2.82 -8.97 28.38
CA VAL A 377 2.69 -7.88 27.39
C VAL A 377 3.75 -6.78 27.54
N GLY A 378 4.56 -6.80 28.60
CA GLY A 378 5.59 -5.79 28.88
C GLY A 378 5.03 -4.37 28.97
N GLN A 379 5.78 -3.37 28.50
CA GLN A 379 5.37 -1.96 28.50
C GLN A 379 4.60 -1.53 27.22
N THR A 380 3.92 -2.46 26.55
CA THR A 380 3.15 -2.16 25.34
C THR A 380 2.04 -1.15 25.64
N HIS A 381 1.97 -0.05 24.89
CA HIS A 381 0.94 0.98 25.06
C HIS A 381 -0.29 0.76 24.18
N GLY A 382 -0.14 0.11 23.03
CA GLY A 382 -1.25 -0.29 22.17
C GLY A 382 -1.83 0.79 21.24
N GLU A 383 -1.21 1.98 21.19
CA GLU A 383 -1.68 3.16 20.40
C GLU A 383 -1.02 3.29 19.01
N THR A 384 -0.11 2.39 18.66
CA THR A 384 0.79 2.56 17.50
C THR A 384 0.05 2.67 16.16
N VAL A 385 -1.20 2.22 16.09
CA VAL A 385 -2.05 2.35 14.91
C VAL A 385 -2.34 3.81 14.54
N GLU A 386 -2.49 4.69 15.54
CA GLU A 386 -2.69 6.13 15.34
C GLU A 386 -1.47 6.81 14.71
N GLU A 387 -0.27 6.38 15.11
CA GLU A 387 0.97 6.84 14.47
C GLU A 387 1.03 6.42 12.99
N GLY A 388 0.60 5.18 12.71
CA GLY A 388 0.46 4.66 11.36
C GLY A 388 -0.50 5.52 10.52
N TRP A 389 -1.64 5.90 11.10
CA TRP A 389 -2.61 6.77 10.45
C TRP A 389 -2.09 8.17 10.19
N SER A 390 -1.35 8.77 11.12
CA SER A 390 -0.72 10.08 10.91
C SER A 390 0.09 10.14 9.61
N GLN A 391 0.79 9.05 9.26
CA GLN A 391 1.55 8.94 8.01
C GLN A 391 0.65 8.84 6.77
N SER A 392 -0.36 7.96 6.80
CA SER A 392 -1.19 7.67 5.63
C SER A 392 -2.27 8.72 5.38
N ASN A 393 -2.69 9.46 6.41
CA ASN A 393 -3.74 10.48 6.35
C ASN A 393 -3.50 11.57 5.31
N LYS A 394 -2.24 11.91 5.05
CA LYS A 394 -1.87 12.89 4.01
C LYS A 394 -2.27 12.43 2.60
N ALA A 395 -2.53 11.13 2.41
CA ALA A 395 -2.97 10.57 1.14
C ALA A 395 -4.48 10.73 0.89
N ALA A 396 -5.26 11.11 1.91
CA ALA A 396 -6.72 11.19 1.82
C ALA A 396 -7.20 12.03 0.64
N ALA A 397 -6.62 13.21 0.42
CA ALA A 397 -7.03 14.10 -0.66
C ALA A 397 -6.82 13.47 -2.05
N GLN A 398 -5.66 12.83 -2.29
CA GLN A 398 -5.37 12.22 -3.59
C GLN A 398 -6.18 10.96 -3.85
N THR A 399 -6.42 10.12 -2.83
CA THR A 399 -7.12 8.84 -3.00
C THR A 399 -8.63 9.01 -3.06
N LYS A 400 -9.16 10.14 -2.59
CA LYS A 400 -10.60 10.42 -2.57
C LYS A 400 -11.28 10.36 -3.94
N GLU A 401 -10.60 10.86 -4.97
CA GLU A 401 -11.12 10.96 -6.34
C GLU A 401 -10.56 9.87 -7.27
N MET A 402 -9.85 8.87 -6.72
CA MET A 402 -9.33 7.76 -7.51
C MET A 402 -10.39 6.69 -7.75
N GLY A 403 -10.31 6.00 -8.89
CA GLY A 403 -11.06 4.75 -9.09
C GLY A 403 -10.58 3.65 -8.12
N PRO A 404 -11.41 2.61 -7.88
CA PRO A 404 -11.15 1.62 -6.83
C PRO A 404 -9.79 0.92 -6.95
N GLY A 405 -9.44 0.37 -8.12
CA GLY A 405 -8.17 -0.34 -8.28
C GLY A 405 -6.94 0.58 -8.27
N THR A 406 -7.06 1.78 -8.84
CA THR A 406 -5.99 2.79 -8.77
C THR A 406 -5.76 3.27 -7.34
N ARG A 407 -6.84 3.41 -6.54
CA ARG A 407 -6.75 3.73 -5.12
C ARG A 407 -6.07 2.60 -4.35
N ALA A 408 -6.53 1.36 -4.51
CA ALA A 408 -5.95 0.20 -3.83
C ALA A 408 -4.44 0.12 -4.04
N MET A 409 -3.98 0.18 -5.29
CA MET A 409 -2.56 0.13 -5.61
C MET A 409 -1.76 1.35 -5.13
N THR A 410 -2.39 2.52 -5.04
CA THR A 410 -1.74 3.71 -4.45
C THR A 410 -1.55 3.53 -2.95
N LEU A 411 -2.56 2.95 -2.27
CA LEU A 411 -2.48 2.67 -0.84
C LEU A 411 -1.47 1.56 -0.55
N ASP A 412 -1.46 0.46 -1.30
CA ASP A 412 -0.45 -0.60 -1.14
C ASP A 412 0.99 -0.07 -1.27
N ASP A 413 1.25 0.78 -2.27
CA ASP A 413 2.57 1.41 -2.45
C ASP A 413 2.92 2.35 -1.27
N ILE A 414 1.94 3.09 -0.76
CA ILE A 414 2.11 3.99 0.40
C ILE A 414 2.39 3.22 1.69
N PHE A 415 1.58 2.20 2.00
CA PHE A 415 1.77 1.37 3.19
C PHE A 415 3.07 0.57 3.10
N GLY A 416 3.40 0.05 1.91
CA GLY A 416 4.65 -0.67 1.69
C GLY A 416 5.89 0.20 1.75
N PHE A 417 5.79 1.46 1.34
CA PHE A 417 6.86 2.44 1.55
C PHE A 417 6.99 2.80 3.03
N ALA A 418 5.87 2.98 3.76
CA ALA A 418 5.87 3.25 5.19
C ALA A 418 6.53 2.11 5.98
N ASN A 419 6.17 0.85 5.69
CA ASN A 419 6.79 -0.31 6.32
C ASN A 419 8.30 -0.35 6.05
N TRP A 420 8.72 -0.17 4.79
CA TRP A 420 10.15 -0.13 4.44
C TRP A 420 10.89 0.96 5.24
N GLN A 421 10.36 2.19 5.28
CA GLN A 421 10.99 3.26 6.06
C GLN A 421 11.06 2.93 7.55
N THR A 422 9.99 2.38 8.13
CA THR A 422 10.00 1.99 9.54
C THR A 422 11.05 0.92 9.81
N ILE A 423 11.18 -0.07 8.92
CA ILE A 423 12.13 -1.19 9.06
C ILE A 423 13.58 -0.74 8.87
N GLU A 424 13.88 0.11 7.89
CA GLU A 424 15.23 0.68 7.70
C GLU A 424 15.72 1.45 8.93
N ASN A 425 14.79 2.05 9.69
CA ASN A 425 15.09 2.79 10.90
C ASN A 425 14.94 1.94 12.17
N LEU A 426 14.61 0.65 12.05
CA LEU A 426 14.42 -0.24 13.19
C LEU A 426 15.80 -0.62 13.76
N GLY A 427 16.08 -0.17 14.98
CA GLY A 427 17.37 -0.38 15.65
C GLY A 427 18.37 0.79 15.52
N MET A 428 18.11 1.75 14.63
CA MET A 428 18.74 3.08 14.66
C MET A 428 18.05 3.89 15.76
N LEU A 429 18.41 3.62 17.02
CA LEU A 429 18.09 4.52 18.13
C LEU A 429 18.71 5.88 17.79
N ASN A 430 17.92 6.78 17.19
CA ASN A 430 18.20 8.19 17.37
C ASN A 430 18.21 8.39 18.89
N PRO A 431 19.32 8.85 19.51
CA PRO A 431 19.19 9.41 20.83
C PRO A 431 18.11 10.48 20.70
N LEU A 432 17.02 10.30 21.46
CA LEU A 432 16.04 11.36 21.64
C LEU A 432 16.85 12.62 21.94
N PRO A 433 16.66 13.73 21.22
CA PRO A 433 17.25 14.98 21.66
C PRO A 433 16.73 15.23 23.07
N VAL A 434 17.65 15.22 24.03
CA VAL A 434 17.42 15.53 25.45
C VAL A 434 16.86 16.94 25.56
#